data_AF-A0A943SNC7-F1
#
_entry.id   AF-A0A943SNC7-F1
#
_cell.length_a   1.000
_cell.length_b   1.000
_cell.length_c   1.000
_cell.angle_alpha   90.00
_cell.angle_beta   90.00
_cell.angle_gamma   90.00
#
_symmetry.space_group_name_H-M   'P 1'
#
loop_
_entity.id
_entity.type
_entity.pdbx_description
1 polymer ?
#
loop_
_entity_poly.entity_id
_entity_poly.type
_entity_poly.pdbx_seq_one_letter_code
_entity_poly.pdbx_strand_id
1 'polypeptide(L)'
;VIAGSGRCYTREELEQASEFELSVLRNGMYAVSGKIFTLNRQIGDYFRQFKWYLPDTEDDEIVRSRMNSYQIQNITNILEIEREKGYQKS
;
A
#
# COMPACT_ATOMS: atom_id res chain seq x y z
N VAL A 1 12.63 -4.66 1.45
CA VAL A 1 12.04 -3.43 2.05
C VAL A 1 11.35 -2.70 0.92
N ILE A 2 10.09 -2.30 1.10
CA ILE A 2 9.25 -1.72 0.06
C ILE A 2 9.94 -0.48 -0.53
N ALA A 3 10.25 -0.48 -1.82
CA ALA A 3 10.99 0.60 -2.48
C ALA A 3 10.27 1.95 -2.42
N GLY A 4 8.93 1.93 -2.29
CA GLY A 4 8.11 3.14 -2.27
C GLY A 4 8.23 4.02 -1.03
N SER A 5 9.09 3.67 -0.06
CA SER A 5 9.52 4.61 0.99
C SER A 5 10.68 5.51 0.56
N GLY A 6 11.39 5.19 -0.53
CA GLY A 6 12.58 5.92 -0.99
C GLY A 6 12.53 6.42 -2.44
N ARG A 7 11.51 6.04 -3.22
CA ARG A 7 11.30 6.53 -4.59
C ARG A 7 9.83 6.40 -5.01
N CYS A 8 9.46 7.06 -6.09
CA CYS A 8 8.22 6.74 -6.80
C CYS A 8 8.40 5.55 -7.75
N TYR A 9 7.34 4.78 -7.95
CA TYR A 9 7.24 3.81 -9.05
C TYR A 9 6.93 4.55 -10.36
N THR A 10 7.52 4.10 -11.46
CA THR A 10 7.14 4.59 -12.79
C THR A 10 5.80 4.00 -13.21
N ARG A 11 5.16 4.64 -14.19
CA ARG A 11 3.89 4.14 -14.72
C ARG A 11 4.03 2.75 -15.32
N GLU A 12 5.11 2.51 -16.04
CA GLU A 12 5.41 1.23 -16.69
C GLU A 12 5.59 0.11 -15.66
N GLU A 13 6.24 0.38 -14.51
CA GLU A 13 6.36 -0.58 -13.41
C GLU A 13 4.98 -0.97 -12.85
N LEU A 14 4.08 0.01 -12.69
CA LEU A 14 2.73 -0.23 -12.17
C LEU A 14 1.81 -0.92 -13.19
N GLU A 15 1.96 -0.62 -14.48
CA GLU A 15 1.18 -1.24 -15.55
C GLU A 15 1.53 -2.71 -15.77
N GLN A 16 2.75 -3.14 -15.41
CA GLN A 16 3.15 -4.55 -15.47
C GLN A 16 2.69 -5.35 -14.25
N ALA A 17 2.34 -4.69 -13.15
CA ALA A 17 1.88 -5.34 -11.93
C ALA A 17 0.44 -5.88 -12.09
N SER A 18 0.21 -7.05 -11.47
CA SER A 18 -1.12 -7.64 -11.30
C SER A 18 -2.00 -6.86 -10.31
N GLU A 19 -3.31 -7.12 -10.31
CA GLU A 19 -4.25 -6.55 -9.33
C GLU A 19 -3.77 -6.77 -7.88
N PHE A 20 -3.32 -7.99 -7.57
CA PHE A 20 -2.87 -8.32 -6.22
C PHE A 20 -1.57 -7.58 -5.86
N GLU A 21 -0.62 -7.48 -6.80
CA GLU A 21 0.63 -6.75 -6.57
C GLU A 21 0.40 -5.26 -6.36
N LEU A 22 -0.48 -4.63 -7.15
CA LEU A 22 -0.86 -3.23 -6.94
C LEU A 22 -1.50 -3.03 -5.56
N SER A 23 -2.40 -3.94 -5.17
CA SER A 23 -3.02 -3.90 -3.84
C SER A 23 -1.99 -4.06 -2.73
N VAL A 24 -1.03 -4.99 -2.85
CA VAL A 24 0.05 -5.17 -1.89
C VAL A 24 0.98 -3.97 -1.83
N LEU A 25 1.36 -3.37 -2.97
CA LEU A 25 2.23 -2.20 -3.01
C LEU A 25 1.57 -1.00 -2.33
N ARG A 26 0.29 -0.74 -2.63
CA ARG A 26 -0.48 0.33 -1.99
C ARG A 26 -0.62 0.10 -0.49
N ASN A 27 -1.13 -1.06 -0.09
CA ASN A 27 -1.33 -1.38 1.32
C ASN A 27 0.00 -1.53 2.08
N GLY A 28 1.09 -1.83 1.39
CA GLY A 28 2.43 -1.89 1.96
C GLY A 28 2.88 -0.55 2.56
N MET A 29 2.48 0.57 1.96
CA MET A 29 2.77 1.90 2.50
C MET A 29 2.03 2.15 3.82
N TYR A 30 0.79 1.68 3.93
CA TYR A 30 0.02 1.70 5.18
C TYR A 30 0.63 0.75 6.22
N ALA A 31 1.05 -0.44 5.79
CA ALA A 31 1.66 -1.45 6.66
C ALA A 31 2.98 -0.96 7.28
N VAL A 32 3.87 -0.36 6.47
CA VAL A 32 5.12 0.27 6.95
C VAL A 32 4.82 1.42 7.91
N SER A 33 3.67 2.09 7.76
CA SER A 33 3.24 3.20 8.61
C SER A 33 2.45 2.75 9.87
N GLY A 34 2.34 1.43 10.09
CA GLY A 34 1.75 0.85 11.30
C GLY A 34 0.23 0.59 11.23
N LYS A 35 -0.38 0.55 10.05
CA LYS A 35 -1.82 0.26 9.92
C LYS A 35 -2.16 -1.16 10.38
N ILE A 36 -3.19 -1.29 11.20
CA ILE A 36 -3.88 -2.55 11.50
C ILE A 36 -4.98 -2.77 10.45
N PHE A 37 -4.95 -3.91 9.76
CA PHE A 37 -5.96 -4.28 8.75
C PHE A 37 -7.04 -5.17 9.35
N THR A 38 -8.16 -4.59 9.80
CA THR A 38 -9.30 -5.33 10.38
C THR A 38 -10.31 -5.79 9.33
N LEU A 39 -10.67 -4.93 8.38
CA LEU A 39 -11.63 -5.24 7.32
C LEU A 39 -11.00 -6.07 6.20
N ASN A 40 -9.81 -5.67 5.72
CA ASN A 40 -9.09 -6.38 4.66
C ASN A 40 -8.19 -7.49 5.23
N ARG A 41 -8.82 -8.57 5.68
CA ARG A 41 -8.10 -9.67 6.37
C ARG A 41 -7.05 -10.33 5.50
N GLN A 42 -7.31 -10.53 4.20
CA GLN A 42 -6.35 -11.15 3.28
C GLN A 42 -5.03 -10.36 3.21
N ILE A 43 -5.11 -9.02 3.13
CA ILE A 43 -3.94 -8.14 3.16
C ILE A 43 -3.28 -8.14 4.54
N GLY A 44 -4.06 -8.12 5.62
CA GLY A 44 -3.53 -8.23 6.97
C GLY A 44 -2.75 -9.53 7.19
N ASP A 45 -3.29 -10.67 6.78
CA ASP A 45 -2.65 -11.98 6.83
C ASP A 45 -1.39 -12.02 5.98
N TYR A 46 -1.44 -11.44 4.78
CA TYR A 46 -0.27 -11.31 3.92
C TYR A 46 0.86 -10.53 4.61
N PHE A 47 0.57 -9.45 5.33
CA PHE A 47 1.64 -8.69 6.01
C PHE A 47 2.13 -9.32 7.32
N ARG A 48 1.25 -10.03 8.05
CA ARG A 48 1.60 -10.74 9.30
C ARG A 48 2.74 -11.74 9.14
N GLN A 49 2.97 -12.27 7.94
CA GLN A 49 4.08 -13.20 7.70
C GLN A 49 5.47 -12.51 7.70
N PHE A 50 5.53 -11.19 7.61
CA PHE A 50 6.78 -10.45 7.53
C PHE A 50 7.18 -9.80 8.86
N LYS A 51 8.41 -10.06 9.30
CA LYS A 51 8.97 -9.50 10.55
C LYS A 51 9.05 -7.97 10.59
N TRP A 52 9.07 -7.32 9.44
CA TRP A 52 9.13 -5.86 9.34
C TRP A 52 7.76 -5.18 9.54
N TYR A 53 6.65 -5.94 9.47
CA TYR A 53 5.32 -5.40 9.70
C TYR A 53 5.07 -5.28 11.21
N LEU A 54 5.03 -4.03 11.68
CA LEU A 54 4.79 -3.68 13.07
C LEU A 54 3.42 -2.95 13.16
N PRO A 55 2.30 -3.67 13.31
CA PRO A 55 0.99 -3.07 13.46
C PRO A 55 0.90 -2.21 14.72
N ASP A 56 0.25 -1.06 14.64
CA ASP A 56 0.17 -0.10 15.74
C ASP A 56 -1.24 0.47 15.94
N THR A 57 -1.89 0.98 14.89
CA THR A 57 -3.20 1.63 15.02
C THR A 57 -4.14 1.35 13.85
N GLU A 58 -5.45 1.39 14.13
CA GLU A 58 -6.52 1.37 13.11
C GLU A 58 -6.85 2.78 12.60
N ASP A 59 -6.36 3.83 13.24
CA ASP A 59 -6.63 5.23 12.86
C ASP A 59 -5.88 5.63 11.59
N ASP A 60 -6.63 5.90 10.52
CA ASP A 60 -6.05 6.27 9.23
C ASP A 60 -5.39 7.64 9.22
N GLU A 61 -5.82 8.59 10.06
CA GLU A 61 -5.19 9.91 10.15
C GLU A 61 -3.81 9.79 10.78
N ILE A 62 -3.69 9.00 11.86
CA ILE A 62 -2.40 8.72 12.49
C ILE A 62 -1.47 7.99 11.51
N VAL A 63 -1.95 6.96 10.83
CA VAL A 63 -1.15 6.22 9.83
C VAL A 63 -0.69 7.15 8.70
N ARG A 64 -1.58 8.01 8.19
CA ARG A 64 -1.25 8.95 7.11
C ARG A 64 -0.25 10.00 7.55
N SER A 65 -0.30 10.48 8.80
CA SER A 65 0.66 11.46 9.33
C SER A 65 2.11 10.96 9.36
N ARG A 66 2.32 9.63 9.36
CA ARG A 66 3.63 8.98 9.35
C ARG A 66 4.21 8.80 7.95
N MET A 67 3.39 8.96 6.92
CA MET A 67 3.81 8.74 5.54
C MET A 67 4.65 9.90 5.02
N ASN A 68 5.69 9.58 4.26
CA ASN A 68 6.46 10.57 3.52
C ASN A 68 5.83 10.86 2.13
N SER A 69 6.40 11.84 1.43
CA SER A 69 5.91 12.27 0.12
C SER A 69 5.94 11.16 -0.94
N TYR A 70 6.95 10.29 -0.94
CA TYR A 70 7.04 9.16 -1.87
C TYR A 70 5.90 8.16 -1.65
N GLN A 71 5.62 7.82 -0.39
CA GLN A 71 4.53 6.90 -0.05
C GLN A 71 3.18 7.46 -0.49
N ILE A 72 2.94 8.76 -0.21
CA ILE A 72 1.69 9.43 -0.59
C ILE A 72 1.55 9.45 -2.13
N GLN A 73 2.60 9.85 -2.84
CA GLN A 73 2.57 9.90 -4.32
C GLN A 73 2.37 8.51 -4.92
N ASN A 74 3.04 7.48 -4.40
CA ASN A 74 2.88 6.11 -4.88
C ASN A 74 1.46 5.59 -4.66
N ILE A 75 0.86 5.85 -3.50
CA ILE A 75 -0.55 5.49 -3.24
C ILE A 75 -1.46 6.13 -4.29
N THR A 76 -1.27 7.43 -4.56
CA THR A 76 -2.04 8.15 -5.58
C THR A 76 -1.87 7.51 -6.96
N ASN A 77 -0.64 7.30 -7.41
CA ASN A 77 -0.35 6.71 -8.72
C ASN A 77 -0.95 5.29 -8.85
N ILE A 78 -0.82 4.47 -7.80
CA ILE A 78 -1.37 3.10 -7.81
C ILE A 78 -2.90 3.13 -7.89
N LEU A 79 -3.56 4.02 -7.14
CA LEU A 79 -5.01 4.16 -7.17
C LEU A 79 -5.53 4.59 -8.56
N GLU A 80 -4.78 5.44 -9.26
CA GLU A 80 -5.07 5.83 -10.64
C GLU A 80 -4.99 4.62 -11.57
N ILE A 81 -3.89 3.86 -11.53
CA ILE A 81 -3.73 2.64 -12.35
C ILE A 81 -4.80 1.59 -12.03
N GLU A 82 -5.11 1.36 -10.74
CA GLU A 82 -6.17 0.44 -10.34
C GLU A 82 -7.55 0.87 -10.86
N ARG A 83 -7.83 2.18 -10.90
CA ARG A 83 -9.07 2.72 -11.47
C ARG A 83 -9.12 2.50 -12.98
N GLU A 84 -8.05 2.83 -13.68
CA GLU A 84 -7.96 2.65 -15.15
C GLU A 84 -8.10 1.18 -15.55
N LYS A 85 -7.56 0.26 -14.76
CA LYS A 85 -7.64 -1.19 -15.00
C LYS A 85 -8.92 -1.84 -14.48
N GLY A 86 -9.78 -1.12 -13.74
CA GLY A 86 -11.01 -1.66 -13.17
C GLY A 86 -10.78 -2.62 -11.98
N TYR A 87 -9.67 -2.47 -11.26
CA TYR A 87 -9.27 -3.31 -10.13
C TYR A 87 -9.80 -2.82 -8.77
N GLN A 88 -10.50 -1.68 -8.73
CA GLN A 88 -11.19 -1.25 -7.52
C GLN A 88 -12.41 -2.13 -7.28
N LYS A 89 -12.34 -3.03 -6.30
CA LYS A 89 -13.53 -3.72 -5.81
C LYS A 89 -14.40 -2.73 -5.03
N SER A 90 -15.64 -2.56 -5.52
CA SER A 90 -16.75 -1.89 -4.86
C SER A 90 -17.08 -2.50 -3.50
#